data_AF-A0A5B7JYW6-F1
#
_entry.id   AF-A0A5B7JYW6-F1
#
_cell.length_a   1.000
_cell.length_b   1.000
_cell.length_c   1.000
_cell.angle_alpha   90.00
_cell.angle_beta   90.00
_cell.angle_gamma   90.00
#
_symmetry.space_group_name_H-M   'P 1'
#
loop_
_entity.id
_entity.type
_entity.pdbx_description
1 polymer ?
#
loop_
_entity_poly.entity_id
_entity_poly.type
_entity_poly.pdbx_seq_one_letter_code
_entity_poly.pdbx_strand_id
1 'polypeptide(L)' 'MAHASYSPSRIRGLSVRDIRFPTSLELDGSDAIHPDPDYSCAYVILYTDTTFKGHGIAFTIGRGNELGEYT' A
#
# COMPACT_ATOMS: atom_id res chain seq x y z
N MET A 1 13.20 13.16 37.31
CA MET A 1 13.21 12.10 36.27
C MET A 1 13.46 12.79 34.95
N ALA A 2 14.58 12.50 34.28
CA ALA A 2 14.94 13.15 33.02
C ALA A 2 13.98 12.68 31.92
N HIS A 3 13.26 13.61 31.29
CA HIS A 3 12.56 13.33 30.05
C HIS A 3 13.59 12.93 29.01
N ALA A 4 13.53 11.70 28.51
CA ALA A 4 14.28 11.32 27.32
C ALA A 4 13.84 12.23 26.17
N SER A 5 14.78 12.96 25.58
CA SER A 5 14.54 13.76 24.38
C SER A 5 14.25 12.81 23.22
N TYR A 6 12.96 12.59 22.92
CA TYR A 6 12.56 11.87 21.73
C TYR A 6 12.94 12.72 20.52
N SER A 7 13.96 12.28 19.79
CA SER A 7 14.21 12.81 18.45
C SER A 7 13.26 12.10 17.49
N PRO A 8 12.34 12.81 16.83
CA PRO A 8 11.41 12.18 15.90
C PRO A 8 12.20 11.54 14.75
N SER A 9 11.86 10.30 14.43
CA SER A 9 12.46 9.60 13.29
C SER A 9 12.04 10.27 11.98
N ARG A 10 12.96 10.31 11.01
CA ARG A 10 12.74 10.94 9.72
C ARG A 10 12.54 9.89 8.63
N ILE A 11 11.52 10.09 7.80
CA ILE A 11 11.30 9.29 6.59
C ILE A 11 12.44 9.58 5.58
N ARG A 12 13.06 8.53 5.06
CA ARG A 12 14.22 8.58 4.16
C ARG A 12 13.93 8.09 2.75
N GLY A 13 12.81 7.42 2.56
CA GLY A 13 12.39 6.99 1.25
C GLY A 13 11.12 6.18 1.34
N LEU A 14 10.66 5.75 0.17
CA LEU A 14 9.52 4.87 0.04
C LEU A 14 9.73 3.88 -1.09
N SER A 15 9.08 2.74 -0.98
CA SER A 15 8.87 1.84 -2.12
C SER A 15 7.37 1.61 -2.26
N VAL A 16 6.88 1.57 -3.50
CA VAL A 16 5.49 1.22 -3.80
C VAL A 16 5.47 -0.04 -4.65
N ARG A 17 4.45 -0.90 -4.46
CA ARG A 17 4.22 -2.09 -5.28
C ARG A 17 2.78 -2.12 -5.75
N ASP A 18 2.58 -2.41 -7.03
CA ASP A 18 1.29 -2.83 -7.58
C ASP A 18 1.10 -4.31 -7.23
N ILE A 19 0.13 -4.62 -6.36
CA ILE A 19 -0.22 -5.97 -5.94
C ILE A 19 -1.65 -6.25 -6.35
N ARG A 20 -1.90 -7.39 -7.01
CA ARG A 20 -3.23 -7.81 -7.47
C ARG A 20 -3.48 -9.26 -7.11
N PHE A 21 -4.71 -9.56 -6.67
CA PHE A 21 -5.19 -10.90 -6.40
C PHE A 21 -6.31 -11.23 -7.38
N PRO A 22 -6.31 -12.43 -8.01
CA PRO A 22 -7.26 -12.78 -9.06
C PRO A 22 -8.61 -13.22 -8.48
N THR A 23 -9.24 -12.38 -7.66
CA THR A 23 -10.53 -12.64 -7.01
C THR A 23 -11.68 -12.77 -8.00
N SER A 24 -11.53 -12.19 -9.20
CA SER A 24 -12.51 -12.32 -10.27
C SER A 24 -12.73 -13.76 -10.75
N LEU A 25 -11.76 -14.67 -10.55
CA LEU A 25 -11.89 -16.08 -10.97
C LEU A 25 -13.04 -16.81 -10.28
N GLU A 26 -13.27 -16.50 -9.01
CA GLU A 26 -14.34 -17.09 -8.18
C GLU A 26 -15.46 -16.07 -7.88
N LEU A 27 -15.38 -14.88 -8.49
CA LEU A 27 -16.30 -13.74 -8.29
C LEU A 27 -16.37 -13.25 -6.84
N ASP A 28 -15.28 -13.41 -6.09
CA ASP A 28 -15.17 -12.93 -4.71
C ASP A 28 -15.26 -11.40 -4.67
N GLY A 29 -16.21 -10.87 -3.89
CA GLY A 29 -16.42 -9.43 -3.76
C GLY A 29 -17.25 -8.78 -4.87
N SER A 30 -17.80 -9.58 -5.79
CA SER A 30 -18.71 -9.09 -6.83
C SER A 30 -19.96 -8.43 -6.24
N ASP A 31 -20.42 -7.36 -6.89
CA ASP A 31 -21.66 -6.67 -6.56
C ASP A 31 -22.39 -6.20 -7.84
N ALA A 32 -23.50 -5.46 -7.68
CA ALA A 32 -24.31 -4.99 -8.81
C ALA A 32 -23.58 -3.97 -9.73
N ILE A 33 -22.55 -3.31 -9.23
CA ILE A 33 -21.77 -2.26 -9.89
C ILE A 33 -20.38 -2.78 -10.32
N HIS A 34 -19.80 -3.72 -9.57
CA HIS A 34 -18.48 -4.31 -9.81
C HIS A 34 -18.60 -5.84 -9.94
N PRO A 35 -18.92 -6.37 -11.13
CA PRO A 35 -19.23 -7.79 -11.30
C PRO A 35 -18.00 -8.72 -11.19
N ASP A 36 -16.81 -8.22 -11.52
CA ASP A 36 -15.59 -9.01 -11.69
C ASP A 36 -14.35 -8.31 -11.07
N PRO A 37 -14.36 -7.98 -9.76
CA PRO A 37 -13.26 -7.24 -9.16
C PRO A 37 -12.02 -8.12 -8.97
N ASP A 38 -10.85 -7.56 -9.28
CA ASP A 38 -9.56 -8.11 -8.87
C ASP A 38 -9.03 -7.27 -7.71
N TYR A 39 -9.24 -7.72 -6.48
CA TYR A 39 -8.80 -7.02 -5.29
C TYR A 39 -7.30 -6.75 -5.38
N SER A 40 -6.96 -5.47 -5.29
CA SER A 40 -5.64 -4.96 -5.57
C SER A 40 -5.25 -3.92 -4.55
N CYS A 41 -3.96 -3.63 -4.44
CA CYS A 41 -3.50 -2.48 -3.68
C CYS A 41 -2.20 -1.89 -4.23
N ALA A 42 -2.10 -0.58 -4.08
CA ALA A 42 -0.81 0.11 -4.07
C ALA A 42 -0.23 -0.04 -2.66
N TYR A 43 0.73 -0.95 -2.50
CA TYR A 43 1.36 -1.25 -1.22
C TYR A 43 2.59 -0.36 -1.01
N VAL A 44 2.58 0.45 0.04
CA VAL A 44 3.65 1.40 0.36
C VAL A 44 4.44 0.95 1.58
N ILE A 45 5.77 1.01 1.46
CA ILE A 45 6.69 0.93 2.60
C ILE A 45 7.39 2.28 2.73
N LEU A 46 7.29 2.90 3.91
CA LEU A 46 8.08 4.06 4.29
C LEU A 46 9.33 3.59 5.05
N TYR A 47 10.50 3.96 4.55
CA TYR A 47 11.77 3.70 5.21
C TYR A 47 12.14 4.89 6.08
N THR A 48 12.61 4.62 7.29
CA THR A 48 13.09 5.65 8.21
C THR A 48 14.60 5.61 8.36
N ASP A 49 15.17 6.55 9.10
CA ASP A 49 16.57 6.54 9.53
C ASP A 49 16.85 5.60 10.72
N THR A 50 15.86 4.82 11.14
CA THR A 50 15.98 3.82 12.18
C THR A 50 15.69 2.43 11.61
N THR A 51 15.57 1.42 12.47
CA THR A 51 15.14 0.09 12.08
C THR A 51 13.64 0.00 11.77
N PHE A 52 12.85 0.99 12.17
CA PHE A 52 11.40 0.98 11.96
C PHE A 52 11.02 1.28 10.51
N LYS A 53 9.92 0.66 10.07
CA LYS A 53 9.30 0.86 8.76
C LYS A 53 7.82 1.10 8.93
N GLY A 54 7.26 2.01 8.12
CA GLY A 54 5.82 2.21 8.01
C GLY A 54 5.26 1.39 6.86
N HIS A 55 4.12 0.73 7.06
CA HIS A 55 3.45 -0.06 6.02
C HIS A 55 2.03 0.48 5.83
N GLY A 56 1.60 0.65 4.59
CA GLY A 56 0.28 1.16 4.26
C GLY A 56 -0.20 0.69 2.90
N ILE A 57 -1.51 0.76 2.69
CA ILE A 57 -2.16 0.37 1.43
C ILE A 57 -3.23 1.38 1.02
N ALA A 58 -3.43 1.50 -0.29
CA ALA A 58 -4.69 1.97 -0.86
C ALA A 58 -5.34 0.77 -1.58
N PHE A 59 -6.56 0.43 -1.20
CA PHE A 59 -7.31 -0.66 -1.80
C PHE A 59 -7.97 -0.22 -3.11
N THR A 60 -7.89 -1.08 -4.11
CA THR A 60 -8.53 -0.92 -5.42
C THR A 60 -9.08 -2.28 -5.89
N ILE A 61 -9.81 -2.28 -7.01
CA ILE A 61 -10.47 -3.49 -7.56
C ILE A 61 -9.94 -3.87 -8.95
N GLY A 62 -8.65 -3.60 -9.21
CA GLY A 62 -7.95 -4.07 -10.41
C GLY A 62 -7.42 -2.92 -11.25
N ARG A 63 -8.12 -2.58 -12.35
CA ARG A 63 -7.72 -1.48 -13.24
C ARG A 63 -7.58 -0.16 -12.47
N GLY A 64 -6.52 0.60 -12.77
CA GLY A 64 -6.18 1.84 -12.07
C GLY A 64 -5.24 1.66 -10.87
N ASN A 65 -4.80 0.43 -10.57
CA ASN A 65 -3.79 0.17 -9.53
C ASN A 65 -2.35 0.40 -9.99
N GLU A 66 -2.14 0.66 -11.29
CA GLU A 66 -0.83 0.84 -11.90
C GLU A 66 -0.04 1.95 -11.21
N LEU A 67 1.26 1.72 -10.99
CA LEU A 67 2.17 2.77 -10.53
C LEU A 67 2.62 3.61 -11.73
N GLY A 68 2.47 4.93 -11.63
CA GLY A 68 2.98 5.85 -12.66
C GLY A 68 4.50 5.85 -12.72
N GLU A 69 5.05 6.11 -13.91
CA GLU A 69 6.49 6.36 -14.07
C GLU A 69 6.83 7.78 -13.62
N TYR A 70 7.19 7.93 -12.36
CA TYR A 70 8.00 9.07 -11.91
C TYR A 70 9.22 8.49 -11.19
N THR A 71 10.26 8.28 -11.98
CA THR A 71 11.60 7.88 -11.53
C THR A 71 12.51 9.09 -11.51
#